data_AF-G3MRW9-F1
#
_entry.id   AF-G3MRW9-F1
#
_cell.length_a   1.000
_cell.length_b   1.000
_cell.length_c   1.000
_cell.angle_alpha   90.00
_cell.angle_beta   90.00
_cell.angle_gamma   90.00
#
_symmetry.space_group_name_H-M   'P 1'
#
loop_
_entity.id
_entity.type
_entity.pdbx_description
1 polymer ?
#
loop_
_entity_poly.entity_id
_entity_poly.type
_entity_poly.pdbx_seq_one_letter_code
_entity_poly.pdbx_strand_id
1 'polypeptide(L)'
;MNAVFASCMFVAAFVAATSAHHLELCKKSDEVLATELECIKQHIPASTGAAFGDAMQKLQCSNPSCAVRKMCEGNDLEGAMAKYFTTEQIKHVHDAATTCDPDASHDHGHDHGHD
;
A
#
# COMPACT_ATOMS: atom_id res chain seq x y z
N MET A 1 32.75 -27.91 -9.39
CA MET A 1 31.44 -27.26 -9.65
C MET A 1 30.42 -27.84 -8.68
N ASN A 2 29.46 -27.01 -8.26
CA ASN A 2 28.47 -27.14 -7.17
C ASN A 2 28.98 -26.43 -5.89
N ALA A 3 28.74 -25.12 -5.71
CA ALA A 3 27.50 -24.47 -5.26
C ALA A 3 27.12 -24.97 -3.86
N VAL A 4 26.99 -24.13 -2.81
CA VAL A 4 26.26 -22.87 -2.74
C VAL A 4 26.96 -21.98 -1.70
N PHE A 5 27.34 -20.77 -2.10
CA PHE A 5 27.87 -19.76 -1.19
C PHE A 5 26.72 -19.10 -0.42
N ALA A 6 26.85 -19.17 0.90
CA ALA A 6 26.75 -18.07 1.84
C ALA A 6 25.51 -17.17 1.83
N SER A 7 24.85 -17.16 2.99
CA SER A 7 24.43 -15.97 3.75
C SER A 7 23.71 -14.86 3.01
N CYS A 8 22.46 -14.63 3.43
CA CYS A 8 21.98 -13.29 3.75
C CYS A 8 20.79 -13.39 4.72
N MET A 9 21.08 -13.61 6.02
CA MET A 9 20.21 -13.08 7.07
C MET A 9 20.26 -11.56 6.96
N PHE A 10 19.28 -10.94 6.31
CA PHE A 10 19.06 -9.50 6.47
C PHE A 10 17.91 -9.27 7.42
N VAL A 11 18.31 -9.05 8.67
CA VAL A 11 17.55 -8.39 9.71
C VAL A 11 17.26 -6.97 9.22
N ALA A 12 16.07 -6.71 8.72
CA ALA A 12 15.61 -5.34 8.51
C ALA A 12 15.01 -4.84 9.82
N ALA A 13 15.79 -4.00 10.49
CA ALA A 13 15.45 -3.34 11.73
C ALA A 13 14.13 -2.56 11.60
N PHE A 14 13.18 -2.85 12.49
CA PHE A 14 12.01 -2.01 12.74
C PHE A 14 12.48 -0.70 13.37
N VAL A 15 12.57 0.41 12.62
CA VAL A 15 12.76 1.74 13.23
C VAL A 15 12.04 2.86 12.45
N ALA A 16 11.16 3.52 13.21
CA ALA A 16 10.63 4.89 13.14
C ALA A 16 9.85 5.34 11.88
N ALA A 17 8.54 5.43 12.09
CA ALA A 17 7.54 5.95 11.17
C ALA A 17 7.55 7.48 11.10
N THR A 18 7.65 8.04 9.90
CA THR A 18 7.19 9.41 9.62
C THR A 18 6.41 9.44 8.30
N SER A 19 5.15 8.99 8.36
CA SER A 19 4.01 9.38 7.50
C SER A 19 2.82 8.54 7.94
N ALA A 20 1.93 9.13 8.74
CA ALA A 20 0.99 8.40 9.61
C ALA A 20 -0.04 7.50 8.87
N HIS A 21 -0.25 7.64 7.56
CA HIS A 21 -1.16 6.76 6.79
C HIS A 21 -0.45 5.88 5.74
N HIS A 22 0.59 6.37 5.08
CA HIS A 22 1.29 5.61 4.03
C HIS A 22 2.22 4.54 4.60
N LEU A 23 2.81 4.80 5.77
CA LEU A 23 3.75 3.89 6.42
C LEU A 23 3.03 2.73 7.13
N GLU A 24 1.74 2.89 7.41
CA GLU A 24 0.87 1.84 7.98
C GLU A 24 0.72 0.68 6.99
N LEU A 25 0.43 0.94 5.70
CA LEU A 25 0.35 -0.10 4.67
C LEU A 25 1.66 -0.90 4.55
N CYS A 26 2.81 -0.22 4.64
CA CYS A 26 4.12 -0.88 4.60
C CYS A 26 4.42 -1.73 5.84
N LYS A 27 3.81 -1.41 6.98
CA LYS A 27 3.95 -2.13 8.26
C LYS A 27 2.97 -3.29 8.42
N LYS A 28 1.88 -3.30 7.66
CA LYS A 28 0.86 -4.36 7.74
C LYS A 28 1.40 -5.70 7.25
N SER A 29 0.94 -6.77 7.91
CA SER A 29 1.19 -8.16 7.49
C SER A 29 0.63 -8.39 6.09
N ASP A 30 1.22 -9.31 5.33
CA ASP A 30 0.77 -9.60 3.95
C ASP A 30 -0.72 -9.96 3.86
N GLU A 31 -1.26 -10.64 4.87
CA GLU A 31 -2.67 -11.03 4.92
C GLU A 31 -3.62 -9.84 5.09
N VAL A 32 -3.27 -8.90 5.97
CA VAL A 32 -4.02 -7.67 6.21
C VAL A 32 -3.93 -6.76 4.98
N LEU A 33 -2.71 -6.62 4.44
CA LEU A 33 -2.46 -5.85 3.23
C LEU A 33 -3.24 -6.40 2.02
N ALA A 34 -3.30 -7.72 1.85
CA ALA A 34 -4.07 -8.35 0.79
C ALA A 34 -5.58 -8.08 0.94
N THR A 35 -6.10 -8.17 2.17
CA THR A 35 -7.52 -7.91 2.48
C THR A 35 -7.90 -6.46 2.20
N GLU A 36 -7.08 -5.50 2.64
CA GLU A 36 -7.31 -4.08 2.32
C GLU A 36 -7.19 -3.79 0.83
N LEU A 37 -6.23 -4.40 0.13
CA LEU A 37 -6.09 -4.22 -1.31
C LEU A 37 -7.30 -4.76 -2.09
N GLU A 38 -7.95 -5.82 -1.62
CA GLU A 38 -9.20 -6.31 -2.20
C GLU A 38 -10.34 -5.29 -2.02
N CYS A 39 -10.42 -4.62 -0.87
CA CYS A 39 -11.38 -3.53 -0.66
C CYS A 39 -11.03 -2.31 -1.53
N ILE A 40 -9.77 -1.86 -1.53
CA ILE A 40 -9.31 -0.70 -2.31
C ILE A 40 -9.67 -0.86 -3.78
N LYS A 41 -9.46 -2.05 -4.36
CA LYS A 41 -9.83 -2.35 -5.76
C LYS A 41 -11.30 -2.08 -6.07
N GLN A 42 -12.20 -2.24 -5.11
CA GLN A 42 -13.64 -2.01 -5.29
C GLN A 42 -14.02 -0.53 -5.22
N HIS A 43 -13.18 0.29 -4.59
CA HIS A 43 -13.44 1.71 -4.34
C HIS A 43 -12.65 2.67 -5.25
N ILE A 44 -11.69 2.17 -6.02
CA ILE A 44 -10.95 2.97 -7.01
C ILE A 44 -11.61 2.93 -8.39
N PRO A 45 -11.46 3.99 -9.21
CA PRO A 45 -11.92 3.96 -10.58
C PRO A 45 -11.08 3.00 -11.43
N ALA A 46 -11.67 2.52 -12.53
CA ALA A 46 -11.01 1.57 -13.44
C ALA A 46 -9.66 2.06 -13.99
N SER A 47 -9.50 3.38 -14.17
CA SER A 47 -8.24 4.00 -14.59
C SER A 47 -7.12 3.84 -13.54
N THR A 48 -7.45 3.96 -12.25
CA THR A 48 -6.51 3.69 -11.14
C THR A 48 -6.23 2.19 -11.03
N GLY A 49 -7.25 1.33 -11.23
CA GLY A 49 -7.07 -0.13 -11.28
C GLY A 49 -6.13 -0.58 -12.41
N ALA A 50 -6.23 0.03 -13.58
CA ALA A 50 -5.30 -0.22 -14.69
C ALA A 50 -3.86 0.20 -14.35
N ALA A 51 -3.67 1.33 -13.67
CA ALA A 51 -2.35 1.76 -13.20
C ALA A 51 -1.74 0.79 -12.18
N PHE A 52 -2.56 0.19 -11.31
CA PHE A 52 -2.09 -0.90 -10.44
C PHE A 52 -1.60 -2.11 -11.22
N GLY A 53 -2.30 -2.49 -12.30
CA GLY A 53 -1.87 -3.58 -13.18
C GLY A 53 -0.54 -3.28 -13.88
N ASP A 54 -0.37 -2.06 -14.38
CA ASP A 54 0.89 -1.61 -14.98
C ASP A 54 2.05 -1.57 -13.97
N ALA A 55 1.79 -1.06 -12.75
CA ALA A 55 2.76 -1.08 -11.66
C ALA A 55 3.18 -2.51 -11.30
N MET A 56 2.22 -3.44 -11.18
CA MET A 56 2.50 -4.87 -10.97
C MET A 56 3.36 -5.47 -12.07
N GLN A 57 3.06 -5.16 -13.34
CA GLN A 57 3.83 -5.65 -14.48
C GLN A 57 5.27 -5.13 -14.45
N LYS A 58 5.47 -3.83 -14.20
CA LYS A 58 6.80 -3.20 -14.12
C LYS A 58 7.61 -3.71 -12.93
N LEU A 59 6.95 -3.97 -11.80
CA LEU A 59 7.57 -4.52 -10.58
C LEU A 59 7.72 -6.05 -10.63
N GLN A 60 7.23 -6.70 -11.69
CA GLN A 60 7.22 -8.16 -11.87
C GLN A 60 6.53 -8.88 -10.70
N CYS A 61 5.38 -8.36 -10.29
CA CYS A 61 4.56 -8.87 -9.19
C CYS A 61 3.29 -9.55 -9.71
N SER A 62 2.97 -10.72 -9.15
CA SER A 62 1.75 -11.47 -9.50
C SER A 62 0.50 -11.02 -8.72
N ASN A 63 0.69 -10.23 -7.66
CA ASN A 63 -0.38 -9.72 -6.81
C ASN A 63 -0.07 -8.28 -6.38
N PRO A 64 -1.09 -7.50 -5.97
CA PRO A 64 -0.89 -6.10 -5.59
C PRO A 64 -0.12 -5.94 -4.28
N SER A 65 -0.18 -6.91 -3.36
CA SER A 65 0.57 -6.88 -2.10
C SER A 65 2.09 -6.90 -2.33
N CYS A 66 2.56 -7.71 -3.28
CA CYS A 66 3.95 -7.68 -3.76
C CYS A 66 4.35 -6.31 -4.30
N ALA A 67 3.48 -5.68 -5.11
CA ALA A 67 3.78 -4.39 -5.70
C ALA A 67 3.91 -3.30 -4.63
N VAL A 68 2.98 -3.26 -3.67
CA VAL A 68 3.05 -2.36 -2.51
C VAL A 68 4.30 -2.64 -1.68
N ARG A 69 4.62 -3.91 -1.39
CA ARG A 69 5.81 -4.27 -0.61
C ARG A 69 7.11 -3.82 -1.28
N LYS A 70 7.23 -3.95 -2.60
CA LYS A 70 8.37 -3.41 -3.36
C LYS A 70 8.43 -1.89 -3.34
N MET A 71 7.29 -1.22 -3.46
CA MET A 71 7.23 0.24 -3.34
C MET A 71 7.60 0.72 -1.93
N CYS A 72 7.37 -0.09 -0.89
CA CYS A 72 7.75 0.17 0.49
C CYS A 72 9.25 0.01 0.79
N GLU A 73 10.04 -0.63 -0.08
CA GLU A 73 11.49 -0.84 0.16
C GLU A 73 12.28 0.49 0.20
N GLY A 74 11.75 1.55 -0.41
CA GLY A 74 12.43 2.85 -0.55
C GLY A 74 12.24 3.84 0.60
N ASN A 75 11.54 3.47 1.68
CA ASN A 75 11.18 4.36 2.80
C ASN A 75 10.36 5.62 2.39
N ASP A 76 9.90 5.68 1.14
CA ASP A 76 9.09 6.75 0.54
C ASP A 76 8.07 6.12 -0.41
N LEU A 77 6.95 5.64 0.15
CA LEU A 77 5.91 4.97 -0.62
C LEU A 77 5.24 5.94 -1.61
N GLU A 78 5.06 7.20 -1.22
CA GLU A 78 4.40 8.19 -2.08
C GLU A 78 5.23 8.53 -3.32
N GLY A 79 6.54 8.77 -3.17
CA GLY A 79 7.42 8.96 -4.33
C GLY A 79 7.69 7.67 -5.10
N ALA A 80 7.56 6.49 -4.48
CA ALA A 80 7.54 5.23 -5.22
C ALA A 80 6.27 5.09 -6.07
N MET A 81 5.10 5.40 -5.51
CA MET A 81 3.82 5.42 -6.24
C MET A 81 3.82 6.46 -7.36
N ALA A 82 4.41 7.63 -7.15
CA ALA A 82 4.51 8.68 -8.18
C ALA A 82 5.27 8.26 -9.45
N LYS A 83 6.01 7.15 -9.42
CA LYS A 83 6.66 6.57 -10.62
C LYS A 83 5.69 5.81 -11.52
N TYR A 84 4.55 5.39 -10.99
CA TYR A 84 3.58 4.52 -11.65
C TYR A 84 2.17 5.11 -11.73
N PHE A 85 1.85 6.01 -10.80
CA PHE A 85 0.54 6.63 -10.65
C PHE A 85 0.66 8.14 -10.80
N THR A 86 -0.36 8.75 -11.39
CA THR A 86 -0.55 10.21 -11.34
C THR A 86 -0.99 10.65 -9.95
N THR A 87 -0.82 11.94 -9.62
CA THR A 87 -1.29 12.50 -8.35
C THR A 87 -2.78 12.25 -8.09
N GLU A 88 -3.62 12.31 -9.13
CA GLU A 88 -5.05 12.00 -9.02
C GLU A 88 -5.29 10.52 -8.69
N GLN A 89 -4.56 9.62 -9.35
CA GLN A 89 -4.65 8.19 -9.05
C GLN A 89 -4.16 7.87 -7.64
N ILE A 90 -3.08 8.48 -7.17
CA ILE A 90 -2.60 8.34 -5.78
C ILE A 90 -3.69 8.79 -4.82
N LYS A 91 -4.36 9.92 -5.09
CA LYS A 91 -5.49 10.39 -4.28
C LYS A 91 -6.64 9.37 -4.25
N HIS A 92 -6.98 8.75 -5.38
CA HIS A 92 -8.00 7.69 -5.39
C HIS A 92 -7.60 6.49 -4.51
N VAL A 93 -6.32 6.11 -4.52
CA VAL A 93 -5.83 5.03 -3.65
C VAL A 93 -5.90 5.44 -2.18
N HIS A 94 -5.55 6.68 -1.83
CA HIS A 94 -5.69 7.20 -0.46
C HIS A 94 -7.12 7.19 0.03
N ASP A 95 -8.04 7.75 -0.74
CA ASP A 95 -9.46 7.84 -0.36
C ASP A 95 -10.08 6.44 -0.17
N ALA A 96 -9.74 5.52 -1.08
CA ALA A 96 -10.12 4.12 -0.98
C ALA A 96 -9.48 3.43 0.24
N ALA A 97 -8.19 3.67 0.51
CA ALA A 97 -7.50 3.11 1.67
C ALA A 97 -8.12 3.62 2.98
N THR A 98 -8.42 4.91 3.11
CA THR A 98 -9.12 5.48 4.28
C THR A 98 -10.49 4.85 4.49
N THR A 99 -11.24 4.61 3.41
CA THR A 99 -12.55 3.95 3.48
C THR A 99 -12.44 2.47 3.87
N CYS A 100 -11.39 1.80 3.41
CA CYS A 100 -11.17 0.37 3.58
C CYS A 100 -10.35 0.00 4.82
N ASP A 101 -9.81 0.99 5.54
CA ASP A 101 -8.99 0.78 6.72
C ASP A 101 -9.89 0.48 7.93
N PRO A 102 -9.83 -0.76 8.48
CA PRO A 102 -10.67 -1.16 9.59
C PRO A 102 -10.31 -0.43 10.90
N ASP A 103 -9.11 0.14 11.00
CA ASP A 103 -8.59 0.86 12.17
C ASP A 103 -8.90 2.38 12.11
N ALA A 104 -9.18 2.93 10.92
CA ALA A 104 -9.62 4.31 10.70
C ALA A 104 -11.01 4.58 11.29
N SER A 105 -11.75 3.51 11.60
CA SER A 105 -13.04 3.55 12.29
C SER A 105 -12.89 3.75 13.80
N HIS A 106 -12.25 4.85 14.24
CA HIS A 106 -12.33 5.29 15.64
C HIS A 106 -12.52 6.80 15.84
N ASP A 107 -12.66 7.62 14.80
CA ASP A 107 -12.79 9.10 14.98
C ASP A 107 -13.84 9.80 14.10
N HIS A 108 -14.92 9.11 13.70
CA HIS A 108 -16.11 9.81 13.17
C HIS A 108 -17.24 9.85 14.20
N GLY A 109 -16.93 10.49 15.33
CA GLY A 109 -17.93 11.26 16.05
C GLY A 109 -18.34 12.47 15.22
N HIS A 110 -19.22 12.28 14.24
CA HIS A 110 -19.99 13.38 13.68
C HIS A 110 -21.41 13.33 14.25
N ASP A 111 -21.51 14.02 15.38
CA ASP A 111 -22.72 14.70 15.83
C ASP A 111 -23.43 15.34 14.63
N HIS A 112 -24.64 14.85 14.33
CA HIS A 112 -25.65 15.60 13.61
C HIS A 112 -26.94 15.52 14.41
N GLY A 113 -26.99 16.29 15.49
CA GLY A 113 -28.26 16.88 15.90
C GLY A 113 -28.68 17.94 14.88
N HIS A 114 -29.83 17.76 14.23
CA HIS A 114 -30.74 18.88 13.96
C HIS A 114 -32.16 18.37 13.63
N ASP A 115 -33.10 18.86 14.44
CA ASP A 115 -34.58 18.89 14.35
C ASP A 115 -35.36 17.56 14.36
#